data_AF-A0A9W9ZHW6-F1
#
_entry.id   AF-A0A9W9ZHW6-F1
#
_cell.length_a   1.000
_cell.length_b   1.000
_cell.length_c   1.000
_cell.angle_alpha   90.00
_cell.angle_beta   90.00
_cell.angle_gamma   90.00
#
_symmetry.space_group_name_H-M   'P 1'
#
loop_
_entity.id
_entity.type
_entity.pdbx_description
1 polymer ?
#
loop_
_entity_poly.entity_id
_entity_poly.type
_entity_poly.pdbx_seq_one_letter_code
_entity_poly.pdbx_strand_id
1 'polypeptide(L)' 'MHEETGLIDYDKLEENARLFRPKVIIAGASAYSRLYDYERMRKIADEHKAVLLARYGTY' A
#
# COMPACT_ATOMS: atom_id res chain seq x y z
N MET A 1 4.06 -1.78 8.81
CA MET A 1 3.71 -0.55 9.53
C MET A 1 4.82 -0.30 10.51
N HIS A 2 5.34 0.92 10.61
CA HIS A 2 6.31 1.27 11.63
C HIS A 2 5.62 1.26 13.01
N GLU A 3 6.14 0.46 13.93
CA GLU A 3 5.57 0.29 15.28
C GLU A 3 5.56 1.59 16.09
N GLU A 4 6.53 2.48 15.87
CA GLU A 4 6.64 3.75 16.61
C GLU A 4 5.72 4.86 16.07
N THR A 5 5.56 4.95 14.75
CA THR A 5 4.82 6.07 14.12
C THR A 5 3.39 5.68 13.75
N GLY A 6 3.08 4.38 13.79
CA GLY A 6 1.86 3.81 13.25
C GLY A 6 1.72 4.03 11.74
N LEU A 7 2.78 4.47 11.05
CA LEU A 7 2.76 4.79 9.62
C LEU A 7 2.96 3.53 8.75
N ILE A 8 2.44 3.57 7.54
CA ILE A 8 2.70 2.53 6.55
C ILE A 8 4.17 2.62 6.15
N ASP A 9 4.81 1.46 6.12
CA ASP A 9 6.20 1.32 5.70
C ASP A 9 6.20 1.02 4.20
N TYR A 10 6.41 2.06 3.40
CA TYR A 10 6.40 1.98 1.94
C TYR A 10 7.67 1.36 1.37
N ASP A 11 8.81 1.50 2.06
CA ASP A 11 10.08 0.87 1.67
C ASP A 11 9.98 -0.64 1.81
N LYS A 12 9.44 -1.13 2.94
CA LYS A 12 9.16 -2.55 3.12
C LYS A 12 8.07 -3.06 2.16
N LEU A 13 7.11 -2.22 1.79
CA LEU A 13 6.11 -2.57 0.76
C LEU A 13 6.79 -2.79 -0.60
N GLU A 14 7.69 -1.88 -0.99
CA GLU A 14 8.44 -1.95 -2.26
C GLU A 14 9.36 -3.18 -2.32
N GLU A 15 10.12 -3.44 -1.25
CA GLU A 15 10.99 -4.62 -1.16
C GLU A 15 10.19 -5.93 -1.32
N ASN A 16 9.06 -6.03 -0.62
CA ASN A 16 8.17 -7.18 -0.75
C ASN A 16 7.52 -7.26 -2.14
N ALA A 17 7.13 -6.14 -2.74
CA ALA A 17 6.56 -6.13 -4.09
C ALA A 17 7.57 -6.63 -5.13
N ARG A 18 8.85 -6.28 -4.98
CA ARG A 18 9.93 -6.75 -5.84
C ARG A 18 10.21 -8.25 -5.68
N LEU A 19 10.14 -8.77 -4.45
CA LEU A 19 10.37 -10.19 -4.15
C LEU A 19 9.18 -11.07 -4.59
N PHE A 20 7.95 -10.66 -4.28
CA PHE A 20 6.75 -11.48 -4.46
C PHE A 20 6.01 -11.20 -5.77
N ARG A 21 6.27 -10.09 -6.46
CA ARG A 21 5.59 -9.65 -7.69
C ARG A 21 4.06 -9.80 -7.61
N PRO A 22 3.41 -9.11 -6.66
CA PRO A 22 1.99 -9.26 -6.42
C PRO A 22 1.18 -8.82 -7.65
N LYS A 23 0.05 -9.48 -7.91
CA LYS A 23 -0.89 -9.05 -8.96
C LYS A 23 -1.80 -7.90 -8.51
N VAL A 24 -1.97 -7.72 -7.19
CA VAL A 24 -2.84 -6.71 -6.59
C VAL A 24 -2.18 -6.16 -5.33
N ILE A 25 -2.17 -4.84 -5.17
CA ILE A 25 -1.80 -4.13 -3.95
C ILE A 25 -3.07 -3.50 -3.38
N ILE A 26 -3.42 -3.84 -2.14
CA ILE A 26 -4.63 -3.32 -1.48
C ILE A 26 -4.24 -2.15 -0.58
N ALA A 27 -4.73 -0.97 -0.90
CA ALA A 27 -4.57 0.26 -0.12
C ALA A 27 -5.85 0.51 0.69
N GLY A 28 -5.90 -0.02 1.91
CA GLY A 28 -7.00 0.26 2.82
C GLY A 28 -6.95 -0.61 4.06
N ALA A 29 -7.20 0.00 5.21
CA ALA A 29 -7.36 -0.67 6.49
C ALA A 29 -8.62 -0.12 7.16
N SER A 30 -9.37 -1.01 7.82
CA SER A 30 -10.66 -0.71 8.45
C SER A 30 -10.60 0.34 9.56
N ALA A 31 -9.41 0.65 10.07
CA ALA A 31 -9.20 1.53 11.21
C ALA A 31 -8.00 2.47 11.02
N TYR A 32 -7.73 2.90 9.79
CA TYR A 32 -6.62 3.81 9.51
C TYR A 32 -7.14 5.22 9.23
N SER A 33 -7.01 6.11 10.21
CA SER A 33 -7.54 7.48 10.15
C SER A 33 -6.65 8.45 9.37
N ARG A 34 -5.53 7.99 8.78
CA ARG A 34 -4.54 8.85 8.11
C ARG A 34 -4.65 8.72 6.59
N LEU A 35 -4.33 9.82 5.90
CA LEU A 35 -4.23 9.86 4.44
C LEU A 35 -3.14 8.88 3.99
N TYR A 36 -3.51 7.99 3.08
CA TYR A 36 -2.56 7.11 2.40
C TYR A 36 -1.82 7.89 1.32
N ASP A 37 -0.51 7.66 1.20
CA ASP A 37 0.25 8.10 0.03
C ASP A 37 -0.06 7.17 -1.16
N TYR A 38 -1.17 7.47 -1.84
CA TYR A 38 -1.61 6.73 -3.02
C TYR A 38 -0.64 6.88 -4.19
N GLU A 39 0.09 7.98 -4.28
CA GLU A 39 1.03 8.25 -5.37
C GLU A 39 2.21 7.28 -5.30
N ARG A 40 2.78 7.10 -4.10
CA ARG A 40 3.86 6.13 -3.88
C ARG A 40 3.38 4.69 -4.06
N MET A 41 2.21 4.33 -3.56
CA MET A 41 1.65 2.99 -3.76
C MET A 41 1.35 2.70 -5.23
N ARG A 42 0.89 3.72 -5.96
CA ARG A 42 0.60 3.59 -7.39
C ARG A 42 1.87 3.36 -8.20
N LYS A 43 2.95 4.09 -7.88
CA LYS A 43 4.26 3.90 -8.52
C LYS A 43 4.78 2.47 -8.38
N ILE A 44 4.71 1.91 -7.16
CA ILE A 44 5.11 0.52 -6.87
C ILE A 44 4.20 -0.47 -7.62
N ALA A 45 2.90 -0.20 -7.68
CA ALA A 45 1.96 -1.05 -8.41
C ALA A 45 2.25 -1.04 -9.92
N ASP A 46 2.44 0.13 -10.53
CA ASP A 46 2.76 0.28 -11.95
C ASP A 46 4.11 -0.38 -12.31
N GLU A 47 5.12 -0.29 -11.44
CA GLU A 47 6.42 -0.95 -11.64
C GLU A 47 6.28 -2.48 -11.78
N HIS A 48 5.39 -3.09 -11.00
CA HIS A 48 5.17 -4.53 -11.00
C HIS A 48 3.94 -4.97 -11.83
N LYS A 49 3.30 -4.06 -12.58
CA LYS A 49 2.04 -4.29 -13.29
C LYS A 49 0.93 -4.86 -12.39
N ALA A 50 0.92 -4.44 -11.12
CA ALA A 50 -0.08 -4.80 -10.14
C ALA A 50 -1.25 -3.81 -10.17
N VAL A 51 -2.45 -4.28 -9.82
CA VAL A 51 -3.61 -3.41 -9.65
C VAL A 51 -3.61 -2.81 -8.26
N LEU A 52 -3.75 -1.48 -8.15
CA LEU A 52 -3.97 -0.81 -6.87
C LEU A 52 -5.47 -0.80 -6.54
N LEU A 53 -5.87 -1.53 -5.49
CA LEU A 53 -7.24 -1.54 -4.98
C LEU A 53 -7.33 -0.67 -3.73
N ALA A 54 -7.92 0.52 -3.86
CA ALA A 54 -8.19 1.38 -2.72
C ALA A 54 -9.51 0.96 -2.04
N ARG A 55 -9.46 0.54 -0.77
CA ARG A 55 -10.68 0.24 0.00
C ARG A 55 -11.02 1.42 0.89
N TYR A 56 -11.89 2.29 0.38
CA TYR A 56 -12.58 3.29 1.18
C TYR A 56 -13.72 2.59 1.94
N GLY A 57 -13.64 2.56 3.26
CA GLY A 57 -14.73 2.11 4.12
C GLY A 57 -15.89 3.09 4.01
N THR A 58 -16.80 2.86 3.06
CA THR A 58 -18.16 3.36 3.17
C THR A 58 -18.96 2.36 3.98
N TYR A 59 -19.75 2.87 4.93
CA TYR A 59 -20.86 2.13 5.52
C TYR A 59 -21.78 1.59 4.43
#